data_AF-A0A0W0FFW9-F1
#
_entry.id   AF-A0A0W0FFW9-F1
#
_cell.length_a   1.000
_cell.length_b   1.000
_cell.length_c   1.000
_cell.angle_alpha   90.00
_cell.angle_beta   90.00
_cell.angle_gamma   90.00
#
_symmetry.space_group_name_H-M   'P 1'
#
loop_
_entity.id
_entity.type
_entity.pdbx_description
1 polymer ?
#
loop_
_entity_poly.entity_id
_entity_poly.type
_entity_poly.pdbx_seq_one_letter_code
_entity_poly.pdbx_strand_id
1 'polypeptide(L)'
;MTSCSNQFFSGSDFNYTLSDDQCVALGPELIPAGFCLDLDSKYMGSSGWRQISGNTCVGRPKANKDKKTEKDCTQAQPAEGKIQHQTFKFPDFIEQHAYFPDSKMLLVRLYNFTIYQSSNEGYTWRLKLVKGKNYYTQGERKKLFDNVIGFAKFLKYLVLKLNRTSLGLQVSLDSVNFVPAVFPKDMALDTHPFTILESSMQSLFLFMTVSDIPPFRSILKSNSNRMYFINSLDNMNRNDVGYVDFEKMIGLDGIVLVNIVRDPSCTLHIYGYTKHLNPQAAFSTPSIVGVIMAVSNVGSSLTPYIDSNTFLSHDGGFTWREVHKGAHLWEFGDSGSIFIMANDKEPMDHILFTTDEGETWRAY
;
A
#
# COMPACT_ATOMS: atom_id res chain seq x y z
N MET A 1 52.39 -17.07 6.40
CA MET A 1 51.26 -17.53 7.23
C MET A 1 50.11 -16.55 7.04
N THR A 2 49.03 -16.98 6.40
CA THR A 2 47.88 -16.12 6.08
C THR A 2 47.04 -15.91 7.34
N SER A 3 46.82 -14.66 7.75
CA SER A 3 45.95 -14.31 8.88
C SER A 3 44.50 -14.67 8.53
N CYS A 4 43.96 -15.77 9.09
CA CYS A 4 42.57 -16.15 8.88
C CYS A 4 41.62 -15.22 9.68
N SER A 5 40.62 -14.64 9.03
CA SER A 5 39.51 -13.92 9.68
C SER A 5 38.46 -14.91 10.23
N ASN A 6 37.64 -14.48 11.20
CA ASN A 6 36.62 -15.35 11.82
C ASN A 6 35.59 -15.93 10.82
N GLN A 7 35.40 -15.30 9.66
CA GLN A 7 34.49 -15.76 8.60
C GLN A 7 34.91 -17.09 7.96
N PHE A 8 36.16 -17.53 8.12
CA PHE A 8 36.62 -18.78 7.53
C PHE A 8 36.24 -20.03 8.37
N PHE A 9 35.91 -19.88 9.66
CA PHE A 9 35.63 -21.03 10.53
C PHE A 9 34.14 -21.41 10.66
N SER A 10 33.24 -20.45 10.46
CA SER A 10 31.79 -20.63 10.68
C SER A 10 30.96 -19.92 9.61
N GLY A 11 30.03 -20.63 8.98
CA GLY A 11 29.03 -20.08 8.06
C GLY A 11 27.62 -20.08 8.67
N SER A 12 26.62 -19.61 7.94
CA SER A 12 25.22 -19.72 8.36
C SER A 12 24.71 -21.15 8.19
N ASP A 13 23.92 -21.60 9.17
CA ASP A 13 23.24 -22.89 9.17
C ASP A 13 22.04 -22.89 8.20
N PHE A 14 21.45 -24.07 7.94
CA PHE A 14 20.28 -24.20 7.08
C PHE A 14 19.08 -23.42 7.65
N ASN A 15 18.35 -22.67 6.81
CA ASN A 15 17.33 -21.68 7.20
C ASN A 15 17.85 -20.46 7.97
N TYR A 16 19.17 -20.30 8.07
CA TYR A 16 19.80 -19.10 8.62
C TYR A 16 20.58 -18.36 7.56
N THR A 17 20.79 -17.09 7.85
CA THR A 17 21.56 -16.23 6.98
C THR A 17 22.42 -15.24 7.73
N LEU A 18 23.58 -14.91 7.16
CA LEU A 18 24.50 -13.95 7.74
C LEU A 18 23.97 -12.52 7.58
N SER A 19 23.93 -11.80 8.69
CA SER A 19 23.58 -10.38 8.76
C SER A 19 24.15 -9.72 10.01
N ASP A 20 24.87 -8.61 9.83
CA ASP A 20 25.46 -7.78 10.89
C ASP A 20 26.45 -8.59 11.73
N ASP A 21 27.22 -9.48 11.06
CA ASP A 21 28.09 -10.47 11.69
C ASP A 21 27.37 -11.42 12.67
N GLN A 22 26.04 -11.57 12.53
CA GLN A 22 25.18 -12.52 13.23
C GLN A 22 24.43 -13.41 12.23
N CYS A 23 24.08 -14.64 12.61
CA CYS A 23 23.22 -15.48 11.78
C CYS A 23 21.77 -15.36 12.24
N VAL A 24 20.88 -14.92 11.35
CA VAL A 24 19.46 -14.68 11.65
C VAL A 24 18.58 -15.67 10.88
N ALA A 25 17.45 -16.06 11.46
CA ALA A 25 16.54 -17.03 10.86
C ALA A 25 15.77 -16.42 9.66
N LEU A 26 15.60 -17.21 8.60
CA LEU A 26 14.81 -16.84 7.41
C LEU A 26 13.30 -17.03 7.60
N GLY A 27 12.91 -17.75 8.64
CA GLY A 27 11.54 -18.09 8.98
C GLY A 27 11.53 -18.95 10.26
N PRO A 28 10.43 -19.63 10.57
CA PRO A 28 10.35 -20.49 11.74
C PRO A 28 11.32 -21.68 11.58
N GLU A 29 12.02 -22.02 12.67
CA GLU A 29 12.98 -23.12 12.66
C GLU A 29 12.23 -24.46 12.62
N LEU A 30 12.66 -25.36 11.73
CA LEU A 30 12.20 -26.74 11.70
C LEU A 30 12.67 -27.45 12.97
N ILE A 31 11.73 -27.84 13.82
CA ILE A 31 12.04 -28.57 15.05
C ILE A 31 12.07 -30.07 14.74
N PRO A 32 13.17 -30.78 15.08
CA PRO A 32 13.22 -32.23 14.93
C PRO A 32 12.10 -32.93 15.71
N ALA A 33 11.59 -34.03 15.16
CA ALA A 33 10.54 -34.81 15.80
C ALA A 33 10.93 -35.25 17.23
N GLY A 34 10.02 -35.11 18.18
CA GLY A 34 10.22 -35.45 19.59
C GLY A 34 10.68 -34.29 20.49
N PHE A 35 10.97 -33.12 19.92
CA PHE A 35 11.18 -31.87 20.67
C PHE A 35 9.90 -31.02 20.63
N CYS A 36 9.70 -30.17 21.65
CA CYS A 36 8.57 -29.25 21.74
C CYS A 36 7.18 -29.92 21.72
N LEU A 37 7.02 -31.02 22.46
CA LEU A 37 5.70 -31.63 22.71
C LEU A 37 4.77 -30.67 23.47
N ASP A 38 5.35 -29.83 24.33
CA ASP A 38 4.70 -28.71 24.99
C ASP A 38 5.17 -27.38 24.37
N LEU A 39 4.24 -26.53 23.92
CA LEU A 39 4.55 -25.27 23.21
C LEU A 39 5.26 -24.22 24.09
N ASP A 40 5.07 -24.29 25.40
CA ASP A 40 5.71 -23.39 26.38
C ASP A 40 7.10 -23.87 26.84
N SER A 41 7.55 -25.03 26.34
CA SER A 41 8.86 -25.56 26.66
C SER A 41 9.97 -24.87 25.85
N LYS A 42 11.21 -25.13 26.24
CA LYS A 42 12.40 -24.68 25.52
C LYS A 42 13.18 -25.85 24.96
N TYR A 43 13.88 -25.62 23.86
CA TYR A 43 14.74 -26.61 23.24
C TYR A 43 16.09 -26.02 22.84
N MET A 44 17.10 -26.89 22.71
CA MET A 44 18.42 -26.51 22.22
C MET A 44 18.44 -26.56 20.69
N GLY A 45 18.16 -25.40 20.08
CA GLY A 45 18.12 -25.19 18.63
C GLY A 45 19.43 -24.68 18.04
N SER A 46 19.50 -24.52 16.72
CA SER A 46 20.67 -23.98 16.04
C SER A 46 20.95 -22.55 16.51
N SER A 47 22.21 -22.20 16.78
CA SER A 47 22.60 -20.80 17.00
C SER A 47 22.56 -19.96 15.72
N GLY A 48 22.22 -20.59 14.59
CA GLY A 48 22.30 -20.04 13.25
C GLY A 48 23.67 -20.15 12.60
N TRP A 49 24.69 -20.58 13.34
CA TRP A 49 26.04 -20.82 12.80
C TRP A 49 26.28 -22.32 12.60
N ARG A 50 26.93 -22.67 11.49
CA ARG A 50 27.48 -24.01 11.25
C ARG A 50 28.99 -23.96 11.08
N GLN A 51 29.68 -24.99 11.54
CA GLN A 51 31.10 -25.14 11.27
C GLN A 51 31.34 -25.57 9.81
N ILE A 52 32.29 -24.95 9.13
CA ILE A 52 32.65 -25.33 7.76
C ILE A 52 33.62 -26.53 7.82
N SER A 53 33.18 -27.69 7.36
CA SER A 53 34.00 -28.91 7.30
C SER A 53 35.09 -28.78 6.21
N GLY A 54 36.34 -29.12 6.54
CA GLY A 54 37.47 -29.13 5.59
C GLY A 54 38.44 -27.95 5.65
N ASN A 55 38.36 -27.07 6.66
CA ASN A 55 39.25 -25.91 6.75
C ASN A 55 40.60 -26.24 7.41
N THR A 56 41.70 -25.77 6.81
CA THR A 56 43.11 -26.02 7.20
C THR A 56 43.74 -24.91 8.06
N CYS A 57 42.99 -23.88 8.47
CA CYS A 57 43.50 -22.81 9.33
C CYS A 57 43.86 -23.33 10.74
N VAL A 58 45.11 -23.14 11.17
CA VAL A 58 45.63 -23.51 12.51
C VAL A 58 45.90 -22.24 13.34
N GLY A 59 45.50 -22.20 14.62
CA GLY A 59 46.04 -21.24 15.59
C GLY A 59 45.16 -20.07 16.08
N ARG A 60 43.82 -20.11 15.94
CA ARG A 60 42.92 -19.21 16.71
C ARG A 60 41.89 -20.04 17.48
N PRO A 61 41.37 -19.56 18.64
CA PRO A 61 40.28 -20.23 19.33
C PRO A 61 39.13 -20.42 18.35
N LYS A 62 38.64 -21.65 18.19
CA LYS A 62 37.30 -21.88 17.61
C LYS A 62 36.35 -21.06 18.46
N ALA A 63 35.87 -19.93 17.96
CA ALA A 63 34.71 -19.32 18.57
C ALA A 63 33.59 -20.35 18.34
N ASN A 64 33.18 -21.08 19.39
CA ASN A 64 32.10 -22.09 19.39
C ASN A 64 30.74 -21.42 19.12
N LYS A 65 30.65 -20.68 18.01
CA LYS A 65 29.48 -19.93 17.59
C LYS A 65 28.37 -20.87 17.13
N ASP A 66 28.71 -22.10 16.74
CA ASP A 66 27.83 -23.20 16.37
C ASP A 66 27.22 -23.94 17.57
N LYS A 67 27.61 -23.60 18.80
CA LYS A 67 27.01 -24.18 20.00
C LYS A 67 25.53 -23.85 20.03
N LYS A 68 24.69 -24.89 20.10
CA LYS A 68 23.23 -24.77 20.23
C LYS A 68 22.84 -23.76 21.30
N THR A 69 21.80 -22.99 21.02
CA THR A 69 21.23 -21.98 21.92
C THR A 69 19.86 -22.40 22.38
N GLU A 70 19.50 -22.04 23.60
CA GLU A 70 18.16 -22.26 24.13
C GLU A 70 17.14 -21.39 23.39
N LYS A 71 16.04 -21.98 22.93
CA LYS A 71 14.96 -21.32 22.17
C LYS A 71 13.60 -21.76 22.65
N ASP A 72 12.63 -20.86 22.54
CA ASP A 72 11.24 -21.13 22.90
C ASP A 72 10.53 -21.93 21.80
N CYS A 73 9.78 -22.96 22.21
CA CYS A 73 9.01 -23.81 21.31
C CYS A 73 7.84 -23.06 20.63
N THR A 74 7.46 -21.89 21.12
CA THR A 74 6.48 -21.00 20.46
C THR A 74 6.95 -20.47 19.10
N GLN A 75 8.27 -20.47 18.85
CA GLN A 75 8.87 -20.02 17.58
C GLN A 75 9.11 -21.18 16.58
N ALA A 76 8.65 -22.39 16.93
CA ALA A 76 8.72 -23.57 16.07
C ALA A 76 7.93 -23.39 14.78
N GLN A 77 8.32 -24.09 13.71
CA GLN A 77 7.41 -24.32 12.60
C GLN A 77 6.26 -25.22 13.08
N PRO A 78 4.99 -24.76 12.99
CA PRO A 78 3.86 -25.55 13.46
C PRO A 78 3.53 -26.69 12.49
N ALA A 79 2.75 -27.66 12.95
CA ALA A 79 2.18 -28.69 12.09
C ALA A 79 1.39 -28.07 10.93
N GLU A 80 1.41 -28.72 9.77
CA GLU A 80 0.73 -28.24 8.56
C GLU A 80 -0.77 -27.97 8.85
N GLY A 81 -1.23 -26.78 8.47
CA GLY A 81 -2.61 -26.31 8.72
C GLY A 81 -2.85 -25.59 10.04
N LYS A 82 -1.85 -25.47 10.93
CA LYS A 82 -1.97 -24.67 12.17
C LYS A 82 -1.51 -23.22 11.94
N ILE A 83 -2.29 -22.26 12.45
CA ILE A 83 -2.00 -20.82 12.35
C ILE A 83 -0.87 -20.46 13.32
N GLN A 84 0.13 -19.73 12.84
CA GLN A 84 1.18 -19.12 13.65
C GLN A 84 0.98 -17.61 13.71
N HIS A 85 1.24 -17.02 14.87
CA HIS A 85 1.31 -15.57 15.02
C HIS A 85 2.71 -15.19 15.51
N GLN A 86 3.17 -14.03 15.07
CA GLN A 86 4.38 -13.42 15.58
C GLN A 86 4.11 -11.98 15.95
N THR A 87 4.59 -11.59 17.13
CA THR A 87 4.38 -10.25 17.64
C THR A 87 5.72 -9.56 17.82
N PHE A 88 5.88 -8.41 17.18
CA PHE A 88 6.97 -7.50 17.45
C PHE A 88 6.41 -6.24 18.11
N LYS A 89 7.00 -5.83 19.24
CA LYS A 89 6.61 -4.60 19.94
C LYS A 89 7.47 -3.45 19.45
N PHE A 90 6.86 -2.53 18.72
CA PHE A 90 7.53 -1.29 18.32
C PHE A 90 7.62 -0.32 19.50
N PRO A 91 8.69 0.49 19.59
CA PRO A 91 8.87 1.45 20.68
C PRO A 91 7.92 2.66 20.62
N ASP A 92 7.14 2.79 19.55
CA ASP A 92 6.22 3.89 19.31
C ASP A 92 5.07 3.40 18.40
N PHE A 93 4.00 4.19 18.27
CA PHE A 93 2.82 3.83 17.48
C PHE A 93 3.16 3.67 16.00
N ILE A 94 2.56 2.65 15.36
CA ILE A 94 2.66 2.46 13.91
C ILE A 94 1.80 3.52 13.23
N GLU A 95 2.46 4.43 12.50
CA GLU A 95 1.79 5.44 11.70
C GLU A 95 1.49 4.91 10.29
N GLN A 96 2.38 4.09 9.74
CA GLN A 96 2.24 3.54 8.39
C GLN A 96 2.90 2.16 8.25
N HIS A 97 2.35 1.29 7.40
CA HIS A 97 2.96 0.02 7.05
C HIS A 97 2.77 -0.32 5.56
N ALA A 98 3.61 -1.20 5.03
CA ALA A 98 3.48 -1.77 3.70
C ALA A 98 3.97 -3.23 3.67
N TYR A 99 3.22 -4.09 2.98
CA TYR A 99 3.60 -5.48 2.69
C TYR A 99 3.84 -5.67 1.19
N PHE A 100 4.90 -6.41 0.87
CA PHE A 100 5.32 -6.76 -0.48
C PHE A 100 5.23 -8.28 -0.65
N PRO A 101 4.12 -8.82 -1.20
CA PRO A 101 3.88 -10.27 -1.28
C PRO A 101 4.96 -11.01 -2.06
N ASP A 102 5.39 -10.46 -3.20
CA ASP A 102 6.38 -11.08 -4.10
C ASP A 102 7.77 -11.22 -3.46
N SER A 103 8.10 -10.38 -2.47
CA SER A 103 9.42 -10.32 -1.84
C SER A 103 9.41 -10.57 -0.33
N LYS A 104 8.25 -10.89 0.25
CA LYS A 104 8.06 -11.16 1.68
C LYS A 104 8.52 -10.03 2.61
N MET A 105 8.65 -8.82 2.07
CA MET A 105 9.14 -7.66 2.80
C MET A 105 7.98 -6.95 3.52
N LEU A 106 8.24 -6.51 4.74
CA LEU A 106 7.41 -5.53 5.46
C LEU A 106 8.21 -4.26 5.70
N LEU A 107 7.54 -3.11 5.53
CA LEU A 107 8.02 -1.81 5.97
C LEU A 107 7.03 -1.26 6.98
N VAL A 108 7.52 -0.70 8.08
CA VAL A 108 6.74 -0.04 9.12
C VAL A 108 7.38 1.30 9.44
N ARG A 109 6.61 2.39 9.45
CA ARG A 109 7.03 3.70 9.95
C ARG A 109 6.29 3.98 11.25
N LEU A 110 7.05 4.39 12.26
CA LEU A 110 6.50 4.81 13.55
C LEU A 110 6.25 6.32 13.57
N TYR A 111 5.46 6.78 14.55
CA TYR A 111 5.09 8.19 14.74
C TYR A 111 6.31 9.12 14.91
N ASN A 112 7.39 8.64 15.53
CA ASN A 112 8.68 9.32 15.61
C ASN A 112 9.52 9.30 14.30
N PHE A 113 8.89 8.96 13.16
CA PHE A 113 9.50 8.86 11.82
C PHE A 113 10.53 7.73 11.63
N THR A 114 10.71 6.85 12.62
CA THR A 114 11.63 5.71 12.48
C THR A 114 11.02 4.65 11.54
N ILE A 115 11.81 4.20 10.56
CA ILE A 115 11.40 3.14 9.62
C ILE A 115 12.04 1.81 10.01
N TYR A 116 11.19 0.81 10.22
CA TYR A 116 11.55 -0.58 10.38
C TYR A 116 11.31 -1.35 9.08
N GLN A 117 12.24 -2.25 8.76
CA GLN A 117 12.14 -3.17 7.65
C GLN A 117 12.25 -4.60 8.17
N SER A 118 11.36 -5.48 7.70
CA SER A 118 11.51 -6.93 7.80
C SER A 118 11.65 -7.53 6.42
N SER A 119 12.64 -8.40 6.22
CA SER A 119 12.86 -9.12 4.95
C SER A 119 12.33 -10.56 5.00
N ASN A 120 11.67 -10.92 6.10
CA ASN A 120 11.22 -12.27 6.40
C ASN A 120 9.86 -12.20 7.11
N GLU A 121 8.87 -11.52 6.53
CA GLU A 121 7.46 -11.54 6.98
C GLU A 121 7.24 -11.18 8.47
N GLY A 122 8.12 -10.38 9.07
CA GLY A 122 7.98 -9.90 10.44
C GLY A 122 8.78 -10.69 11.47
N TYR A 123 9.59 -11.68 11.05
CA TYR A 123 10.42 -12.47 11.95
C TYR A 123 11.59 -11.71 12.55
N THR A 124 12.19 -10.84 11.75
CA THR A 124 13.21 -9.92 12.21
C THR A 124 12.91 -8.53 11.68
N TRP A 125 13.13 -7.53 12.52
CA TRP A 125 12.91 -6.12 12.19
C TRP A 125 14.19 -5.33 12.34
N ARG A 126 14.42 -4.38 11.44
CA ARG A 126 15.62 -3.53 11.43
C ARG A 126 15.28 -2.08 11.25
N LEU A 127 15.98 -1.22 11.97
CA LEU A 127 15.75 0.22 12.04
C LEU A 127 16.19 1.04 10.80
N LYS A 128 16.65 0.39 9.72
CA LYS A 128 17.28 1.07 8.57
C LYS A 128 16.88 0.41 7.24
N LEU A 129 16.53 1.24 6.25
CA LEU A 129 16.31 0.80 4.87
C LEU A 129 17.66 0.51 4.19
N VAL A 130 17.97 -0.77 3.99
CA VAL A 130 19.26 -1.24 3.44
C VAL A 130 19.05 -2.21 2.28
N LYS A 131 19.91 -2.11 1.25
CA LYS A 131 19.98 -3.01 0.08
C LYS A 131 21.20 -3.92 0.14
N GLY A 132 21.08 -5.14 -0.40
CA GLY A 132 22.20 -6.02 -0.74
C GLY A 132 21.77 -7.05 -1.79
N LYS A 133 22.60 -7.28 -2.85
CA LYS A 133 22.33 -8.29 -3.90
C LYS A 133 22.48 -9.72 -3.40
N ASN A 134 23.30 -9.91 -2.37
CA ASN A 134 23.49 -11.15 -1.66
C ASN A 134 23.15 -10.92 -0.19
N TYR A 135 21.86 -10.74 0.10
CA TYR A 135 21.38 -10.52 1.47
C TYR A 135 21.92 -11.59 2.45
N TYR A 136 22.28 -12.76 1.89
CA TYR A 136 22.68 -13.96 2.61
C TYR A 136 24.16 -14.38 2.50
N THR A 137 24.91 -13.81 1.56
CA THR A 137 26.32 -14.17 1.32
C THR A 137 27.14 -12.93 1.00
N GLN A 138 27.96 -12.49 1.97
CA GLN A 138 28.80 -11.29 1.94
C GLN A 138 28.07 -9.95 2.15
N GLY A 139 28.20 -9.44 3.37
CA GLY A 139 28.70 -8.11 3.79
C GLY A 139 28.37 -6.80 3.03
N GLU A 140 27.87 -6.81 1.81
CA GLU A 140 27.61 -5.59 1.04
C GLU A 140 26.25 -5.00 1.40
N ARG A 141 26.16 -4.39 2.59
CA ARG A 141 25.03 -3.51 2.91
C ARG A 141 25.27 -2.15 2.31
N LYS A 142 24.42 -1.77 1.36
CA LYS A 142 24.36 -0.39 0.88
C LYS A 142 23.13 0.27 1.48
N LYS A 143 23.34 1.26 2.34
CA LYS A 143 22.29 2.21 2.73
C LYS A 143 21.81 2.91 1.45
N LEU A 144 20.51 2.87 1.18
CA LEU A 144 19.95 3.45 -0.04
C LEU A 144 19.76 4.95 0.08
N PHE A 145 19.15 5.39 1.18
CA PHE A 145 18.86 6.80 1.44
C PHE A 145 19.07 7.17 2.90
N ASP A 146 19.53 8.39 3.11
CA ASP A 146 19.49 9.09 4.38
C ASP A 146 18.16 9.88 4.48
N ASN A 147 17.63 10.04 5.70
CA ASN A 147 16.50 10.94 6.01
C ASN A 147 15.22 10.70 5.18
N VAL A 148 14.71 9.47 5.17
CA VAL A 148 13.39 9.18 4.62
C VAL A 148 12.32 9.72 5.57
N ILE A 149 11.46 10.64 5.10
CA ILE A 149 10.38 11.25 5.90
C ILE A 149 9.14 10.37 5.89
N GLY A 150 8.86 9.76 4.74
CA GLY A 150 7.68 8.95 4.54
C GLY A 150 7.82 8.09 3.28
N PHE A 151 6.93 7.11 3.15
CA PHE A 151 6.84 6.29 1.95
C PHE A 151 5.38 6.12 1.54
N ALA A 152 5.12 5.61 0.35
CA ALA A 152 3.81 5.14 -0.05
C ALA A 152 3.98 3.94 -1.00
N LYS A 153 3.11 2.94 -0.88
CA LYS A 153 3.15 1.71 -1.68
C LYS A 153 1.83 1.57 -2.43
N PHE A 154 1.91 1.41 -3.74
CA PHE A 154 0.76 1.17 -4.62
C PHE A 154 1.09 0.04 -5.58
N LEU A 155 0.33 -1.06 -5.58
CA LEU A 155 0.63 -2.23 -6.44
C LEU A 155 2.11 -2.66 -6.34
N LYS A 156 2.93 -2.35 -7.36
CA LYS A 156 4.38 -2.63 -7.44
C LYS A 156 5.28 -1.41 -7.14
N TYR A 157 4.70 -0.25 -6.89
CA TYR A 157 5.44 0.98 -6.65
C TYR A 157 5.79 1.17 -5.19
N LEU A 158 7.03 1.62 -4.96
CA LEU A 158 7.44 2.24 -3.72
C LEU A 158 7.86 3.68 -4.01
N VAL A 159 7.16 4.62 -3.40
CA VAL A 159 7.48 6.04 -3.45
C VAL A 159 8.08 6.44 -2.11
N LEU A 160 9.25 7.07 -2.10
CA LEU A 160 9.90 7.56 -0.89
C LEU A 160 9.97 9.08 -0.93
N LYS A 161 9.58 9.72 0.17
CA LYS A 161 9.80 11.15 0.41
C LYS A 161 11.09 11.31 1.22
N LEU A 162 12.04 12.05 0.68
CA LEU A 162 13.34 12.28 1.31
C LEU A 162 13.46 13.72 1.82
N ASN A 163 14.07 13.89 3.00
CA ASN A 163 14.53 15.18 3.51
C ASN A 163 15.99 15.40 3.11
N ARG A 164 16.23 16.15 2.03
CA ARG A 164 17.58 16.63 1.68
C ARG A 164 17.62 18.16 1.86
N THR A 165 18.53 18.84 1.15
CA THR A 165 18.47 20.31 0.96
C THR A 165 17.17 20.76 0.29
N SER A 166 16.50 19.85 -0.43
CA SER A 166 15.14 19.97 -0.96
C SER A 166 14.37 18.67 -0.72
N LEU A 167 13.05 18.76 -0.56
CA LEU A 167 12.10 17.64 -0.56
C LEU A 167 12.08 16.98 -1.95
N GLY A 168 12.47 15.71 -1.99
CA GLY A 168 12.49 14.91 -3.21
C GLY A 168 11.60 13.68 -3.09
N LEU A 169 10.90 13.37 -4.17
CA LEU A 169 10.23 12.08 -4.35
C LEU A 169 11.11 11.12 -5.16
N GLN A 170 11.28 9.91 -4.66
CA GLN A 170 11.98 8.81 -5.33
C GLN A 170 10.99 7.69 -5.60
N VAL A 171 10.95 7.21 -6.84
CA VAL A 171 10.02 6.16 -7.26
C VAL A 171 10.79 4.90 -7.63
N SER A 172 10.31 3.74 -7.17
CA SER A 172 10.87 2.43 -7.53
C SER A 172 9.76 1.43 -7.86
N LEU A 173 10.06 0.52 -8.80
CA LEU A 173 9.22 -0.64 -9.15
C LEU A 173 9.62 -1.93 -8.46
N ASP A 174 10.88 -2.01 -8.05
CA ASP A 174 11.53 -3.22 -7.55
C ASP A 174 12.08 -3.02 -6.14
N SER A 175 11.85 -1.84 -5.55
CA SER A 175 12.41 -1.39 -4.27
C SER A 175 13.94 -1.41 -4.24
N VAL A 176 14.59 -1.46 -5.41
CA VAL A 176 16.03 -1.70 -5.57
C VAL A 176 16.66 -0.59 -6.40
N ASN A 177 15.97 -0.11 -7.44
CA ASN A 177 16.36 0.97 -8.31
C ASN A 177 15.34 2.11 -8.16
N PHE A 178 15.84 3.28 -7.80
CA PHE A 178 15.01 4.46 -7.56
C PHE A 178 15.36 5.53 -8.57
N VAL A 179 14.32 6.17 -9.10
CA VAL A 179 14.46 7.33 -9.98
C VAL A 179 13.86 8.57 -9.31
N PRO A 180 14.53 9.73 -9.38
CA PRO A 180 13.97 10.97 -8.87
C PRO A 180 12.77 11.39 -9.71
N ALA A 181 11.69 11.80 -9.04
CA ALA A 181 10.57 12.45 -9.69
C ALA A 181 10.92 13.92 -10.02
N VAL A 182 10.56 14.34 -11.21
CA VAL A 182 10.78 15.67 -11.78
C VAL A 182 9.42 16.33 -11.98
N PHE A 183 9.28 17.52 -11.42
CA PHE A 183 8.06 18.33 -11.45
C PHE A 183 8.25 19.57 -12.32
N PRO A 184 7.16 20.19 -12.80
CA PRO A 184 7.21 21.54 -13.38
C PRO A 184 7.89 22.54 -12.43
N LYS A 185 8.58 23.55 -12.97
CA LYS A 185 9.46 24.46 -12.20
C LYS A 185 8.73 25.21 -11.09
N ASP A 186 7.45 25.51 -11.30
CA ASP A 186 6.53 26.21 -10.42
C ASP A 186 5.82 25.27 -9.42
N MET A 187 6.02 23.96 -9.55
CA MET A 187 5.36 22.92 -8.74
C MET A 187 6.38 22.08 -7.96
N ALA A 188 7.44 22.74 -7.47
CA ALA A 188 8.43 22.09 -6.62
C ALA A 188 7.80 21.62 -5.30
N LEU A 189 8.23 20.46 -4.80
CA LEU A 189 7.68 19.84 -3.59
C LEU A 189 8.08 20.55 -2.29
N ASP A 190 9.11 21.39 -2.35
CA ASP A 190 9.67 22.11 -1.20
C ASP A 190 8.68 23.10 -0.61
N THR A 191 7.81 23.63 -1.45
CA THR A 191 6.89 24.72 -1.13
C THR A 191 5.43 24.28 -1.11
N HIS A 192 5.12 23.03 -1.49
CA HIS A 192 3.76 22.59 -1.75
C HIS A 192 3.44 21.23 -1.10
N PRO A 193 2.43 21.15 -0.20
CA PRO A 193 1.98 19.87 0.30
C PRO A 193 1.32 19.06 -0.81
N PHE A 194 1.49 17.74 -0.75
CA PHE A 194 0.98 16.82 -1.76
C PHE A 194 0.43 15.53 -1.14
N THR A 195 -0.47 14.89 -1.88
CA THR A 195 -1.04 13.58 -1.58
C THR A 195 -0.86 12.68 -2.80
N ILE A 196 -0.33 11.46 -2.60
CA ILE A 196 -0.26 10.48 -3.68
C ILE A 196 -1.62 9.80 -3.75
N LEU A 197 -2.25 9.83 -4.92
CA LEU A 197 -3.56 9.28 -5.17
C LEU A 197 -3.45 7.83 -5.67
N GLU A 198 -4.59 7.12 -5.68
CA GLU A 198 -4.64 5.77 -6.21
C GLU A 198 -4.10 5.74 -7.65
N SER A 199 -3.11 4.87 -7.87
CA SER A 199 -2.26 4.88 -9.06
C SER A 199 -2.18 3.48 -9.69
N SER A 200 -2.09 3.43 -11.02
CA SER A 200 -2.02 2.17 -11.79
C SER A 200 -0.58 1.80 -12.16
N MET A 201 -0.39 0.59 -12.71
CA MET A 201 0.90 0.09 -13.20
C MET A 201 1.52 0.89 -14.38
N GLN A 202 0.89 1.95 -14.85
CA GLN A 202 1.40 2.75 -15.98
C GLN A 202 1.74 4.19 -15.59
N SER A 203 1.07 4.77 -14.59
CA SER A 203 1.28 6.16 -14.18
C SER A 203 0.90 6.38 -12.72
N LEU A 204 1.59 7.32 -12.10
CA LEU A 204 1.28 7.82 -10.76
C LEU A 204 0.43 9.09 -10.86
N PHE A 205 -0.54 9.21 -9.97
CA PHE A 205 -1.33 10.42 -9.76
C PHE A 205 -0.93 11.07 -8.44
N LEU A 206 -0.70 12.38 -8.48
CA LEU A 206 -0.31 13.17 -7.32
C LEU A 206 -1.18 14.43 -7.26
N PHE A 207 -1.87 14.61 -6.15
CA PHE A 207 -2.56 15.85 -5.84
C PHE A 207 -1.57 16.83 -5.18
N MET A 208 -1.57 18.08 -5.62
CA MET A 208 -0.71 19.14 -5.08
C MET A 208 -1.52 20.40 -4.79
N THR A 209 -1.28 21.01 -3.62
CA THR A 209 -1.74 22.37 -3.32
C THR A 209 -0.61 23.35 -3.59
N VAL A 210 -0.74 24.15 -4.65
CA VAL A 210 0.28 25.08 -5.14
C VAL A 210 0.14 26.48 -4.54
N SER A 211 -1.09 26.90 -4.22
CA SER A 211 -1.35 28.14 -3.49
C SER A 211 -2.51 27.92 -2.54
N ASP A 212 -2.54 28.69 -1.44
CA ASP A 212 -3.63 28.68 -0.48
C ASP A 212 -4.70 29.73 -0.81
N ILE A 213 -4.35 30.83 -1.51
CA ILE A 213 -5.26 31.97 -1.78
C ILE A 213 -5.01 32.59 -3.17
N PRO A 214 -5.95 32.45 -4.15
CA PRO A 214 -6.98 31.42 -4.18
C PRO A 214 -6.32 30.03 -4.20
N PRO A 215 -7.00 28.99 -3.67
CA PRO A 215 -6.41 27.68 -3.56
C PRO A 215 -6.17 27.06 -4.95
N PHE A 216 -4.95 27.14 -5.45
CA PHE A 216 -4.57 26.49 -6.70
C PHE A 216 -4.22 25.03 -6.38
N ARG A 217 -5.11 24.13 -6.78
CA ARG A 217 -5.06 22.70 -6.46
C ARG A 217 -5.09 21.90 -7.75
N SER A 218 -4.05 21.12 -7.98
CA SER A 218 -3.84 20.45 -9.25
C SER A 218 -3.55 18.97 -9.06
N ILE A 219 -4.00 18.17 -10.01
CA ILE A 219 -3.57 16.78 -10.13
C ILE A 219 -2.48 16.66 -11.20
N LEU A 220 -1.37 16.07 -10.79
CA LEU A 220 -0.25 15.75 -11.65
C LEU A 220 -0.31 14.28 -12.02
N LYS A 221 -0.07 13.99 -13.30
CA LYS A 221 0.07 12.62 -13.81
C LYS A 221 1.51 12.40 -14.22
N SER A 222 2.08 11.25 -13.84
CA SER A 222 3.40 10.86 -14.29
C SER A 222 3.39 10.17 -15.66
N ASN A 223 4.52 10.25 -16.36
CA ASN A 223 4.74 9.49 -17.59
C ASN A 223 4.93 7.99 -17.31
N SER A 224 4.98 7.19 -18.38
CA SER A 224 5.14 5.73 -18.30
C SER A 224 6.41 5.26 -17.59
N ASN A 225 7.45 6.11 -17.52
CA ASN A 225 8.69 5.84 -16.80
C ASN A 225 8.71 6.42 -15.37
N ARG A 226 7.62 7.09 -14.95
CA ARG A 226 7.37 7.66 -13.62
C ARG A 226 8.42 8.67 -13.14
N MET A 227 9.19 9.23 -14.08
CA MET A 227 10.19 10.25 -13.79
C MET A 227 9.60 11.65 -13.91
N TYR A 228 8.75 11.88 -14.91
CA TYR A 228 8.25 13.22 -15.21
C TYR A 228 6.78 13.30 -14.85
N PHE A 229 6.43 14.32 -14.06
CA PHE A 229 5.07 14.69 -13.78
C PHE A 229 4.68 15.90 -14.62
N ILE A 230 3.46 15.89 -15.13
CA ILE A 230 2.84 17.02 -15.82
C ILE A 230 1.55 17.39 -15.13
N ASN A 231 1.17 18.67 -15.22
CA ASN A 231 -0.15 19.10 -14.80
C ASN A 231 -1.22 18.47 -15.69
N SER A 232 -2.21 17.81 -15.08
CA SER A 232 -3.28 17.12 -15.79
C SER A 232 -4.62 17.83 -15.65
N LEU A 233 -4.94 18.34 -14.46
CA LEU A 233 -6.20 19.06 -14.21
C LEU A 233 -6.07 19.99 -12.99
N ASP A 234 -6.67 21.18 -13.11
CA ASP A 234 -6.67 22.22 -12.08
C ASP A 234 -8.04 22.36 -11.40
N ASN A 235 -8.02 23.06 -10.26
CA ASN A 235 -9.16 23.37 -9.39
C ASN A 235 -9.82 22.13 -8.80
N MET A 236 -9.02 21.13 -8.44
CA MET A 236 -9.50 19.90 -7.81
C MET A 236 -10.12 20.15 -6.43
N ASN A 237 -11.27 19.52 -6.16
CA ASN A 237 -11.92 19.60 -4.85
C ASN A 237 -11.17 18.74 -3.81
N ARG A 238 -11.00 19.31 -2.61
CA ARG A 238 -10.39 18.65 -1.44
C ARG A 238 -11.05 19.18 -0.18
N ASN A 239 -11.39 18.29 0.74
CA ASN A 239 -11.96 18.66 2.04
C ASN A 239 -10.87 19.03 3.08
N ASP A 240 -11.32 19.58 4.21
CA ASP A 240 -10.45 20.09 5.28
C ASP A 240 -9.58 19.01 5.94
N VAL A 241 -9.98 17.74 5.82
CA VAL A 241 -9.27 16.58 6.40
C VAL A 241 -8.15 16.08 5.48
N GLY A 242 -8.16 16.41 4.18
CA GLY A 242 -7.12 15.97 3.24
C GLY A 242 -7.59 15.07 2.11
N TYR A 243 -8.85 14.64 2.11
CA TYR A 243 -9.39 13.80 1.06
C TYR A 243 -9.66 14.62 -0.20
N VAL A 244 -9.37 14.02 -1.35
CA VAL A 244 -9.51 14.60 -2.67
C VAL A 244 -10.63 13.84 -3.37
N ASP A 245 -11.51 14.55 -4.07
CA ASP A 245 -12.52 13.91 -4.92
C ASP A 245 -11.83 13.39 -6.20
N PHE A 246 -11.28 12.19 -6.09
CA PHE A 246 -10.61 11.46 -7.15
C PHE A 246 -10.98 9.99 -7.00
N GLU A 247 -11.68 9.45 -7.98
CA GLU A 247 -12.11 8.05 -7.99
C GLU A 247 -11.71 7.41 -9.32
N LYS A 248 -10.99 6.29 -9.27
CA LYS A 248 -10.68 5.51 -10.46
C LYS A 248 -11.85 4.58 -10.76
N MET A 249 -12.22 4.48 -12.03
CA MET A 249 -13.16 3.45 -12.47
C MET A 249 -12.57 2.05 -12.27
N ILE A 250 -13.32 1.20 -11.58
CA ILE A 250 -12.96 -0.19 -11.35
C ILE A 250 -13.44 -1.01 -12.55
N GLY A 251 -12.59 -1.92 -13.05
CA GLY A 251 -12.90 -2.72 -14.24
C GLY A 251 -12.60 -2.05 -15.58
N LEU A 252 -12.38 -0.73 -15.61
CA LEU A 252 -12.02 0.00 -16.84
C LEU A 252 -10.81 0.91 -16.63
N ASP A 253 -9.68 0.51 -17.22
CA ASP A 253 -8.45 1.30 -17.13
C ASP A 253 -8.53 2.56 -18.00
N GLY A 254 -8.17 3.70 -17.39
CA GLY A 254 -8.04 4.99 -18.09
C GLY A 254 -9.14 6.00 -17.79
N ILE A 255 -10.23 5.59 -17.15
CA ILE A 255 -11.29 6.50 -16.72
C ILE A 255 -11.14 6.82 -15.23
N VAL A 256 -11.26 8.11 -14.90
CA VAL A 256 -11.21 8.65 -13.54
C VAL A 256 -12.30 9.70 -13.43
N LEU A 257 -13.09 9.62 -12.37
CA LEU A 257 -14.05 10.65 -11.97
C LEU A 257 -13.39 11.59 -10.96
N VAL A 258 -13.56 12.89 -11.17
CA VAL A 258 -12.98 13.94 -10.32
C VAL A 258 -13.97 15.08 -10.15
N ASN A 259 -14.01 15.67 -8.97
CA ASN A 259 -14.75 16.92 -8.75
C ASN A 259 -13.81 18.12 -8.81
N ILE A 260 -14.25 19.16 -9.51
CA ILE A 260 -13.55 20.43 -9.63
C ILE A 260 -14.41 21.58 -9.13
N VAL A 261 -13.77 22.62 -8.62
CA VAL A 261 -14.43 23.85 -8.15
C VAL A 261 -14.44 24.85 -9.30
N ARG A 262 -15.62 25.10 -9.87
CA ARG A 262 -15.87 26.08 -10.94
C ARG A 262 -17.27 26.66 -10.78
N ASP A 263 -17.58 27.72 -11.53
CA ASP A 263 -18.95 28.25 -11.72
C ASP A 263 -19.53 27.74 -13.05
N PRO A 264 -20.20 26.57 -13.10
CA PRO A 264 -20.79 26.05 -14.33
C PRO A 264 -22.20 26.60 -14.60
N SER A 265 -22.58 26.67 -15.88
CA SER A 265 -23.90 27.15 -16.30
C SER A 265 -25.02 26.11 -16.17
N CYS A 266 -24.70 24.80 -16.15
CA CYS A 266 -25.54 23.67 -15.69
C CYS A 266 -24.81 22.35 -15.99
N THR A 267 -24.51 21.53 -14.99
CA THR A 267 -23.81 20.23 -15.16
C THR A 267 -24.38 19.17 -14.23
N LEU A 268 -24.08 17.90 -14.50
CA LEU A 268 -24.27 16.82 -13.52
C LEU A 268 -23.17 16.93 -12.45
N HIS A 269 -23.57 17.05 -11.20
CA HIS A 269 -22.67 17.08 -10.04
C HIS A 269 -22.79 15.76 -9.29
N ILE A 270 -21.68 15.05 -9.18
CA ILE A 270 -21.62 13.73 -8.53
C ILE A 270 -21.16 13.92 -7.09
N TYR A 271 -21.85 13.25 -6.17
CA TYR A 271 -21.37 13.11 -4.80
C TYR A 271 -20.09 12.29 -4.79
N GLY A 272 -18.95 12.96 -4.54
CA GLY A 272 -17.63 12.33 -4.50
C GLY A 272 -17.22 11.88 -3.10
N TYR A 273 -16.07 11.22 -3.02
CA TYR A 273 -15.52 10.64 -1.78
C TYR A 273 -15.52 11.62 -0.59
N THR A 274 -15.20 12.90 -0.82
CA THR A 274 -15.12 13.91 0.24
C THR A 274 -16.44 14.22 0.93
N LYS A 275 -17.56 13.81 0.33
CA LYS A 275 -18.94 14.03 0.81
C LYS A 275 -19.66 12.73 1.15
N HIS A 276 -19.04 11.57 0.95
CA HIS A 276 -19.63 10.28 1.32
C HIS A 276 -19.59 10.05 2.84
N LEU A 277 -20.75 9.69 3.39
CA LEU A 277 -20.85 9.15 4.76
C LEU A 277 -20.35 7.70 4.82
N ASN A 278 -20.43 6.96 3.71
CA ASN A 278 -19.91 5.61 3.57
C ASN A 278 -18.76 5.55 2.53
N PRO A 279 -17.49 5.56 2.95
CA PRO A 279 -16.33 5.51 2.06
C PRO A 279 -16.13 4.15 1.36
N GLN A 280 -17.01 3.16 1.57
CA GLN A 280 -16.94 1.86 0.91
C GLN A 280 -17.86 1.74 -0.32
N ALA A 281 -18.75 2.71 -0.55
CA ALA A 281 -19.66 2.67 -1.70
C ALA A 281 -18.89 2.99 -2.99
N ALA A 282 -18.50 1.95 -3.73
CA ALA A 282 -17.85 2.10 -5.02
C ALA A 282 -18.88 2.46 -6.10
N PHE A 283 -18.56 3.43 -6.97
CA PHE A 283 -19.45 3.75 -8.10
C PHE A 283 -19.51 2.65 -9.17
N SER A 284 -18.54 1.73 -9.18
CA SER A 284 -18.38 0.71 -10.23
C SER A 284 -17.81 -0.59 -9.68
N THR A 285 -17.93 -1.66 -10.45
CA THR A 285 -17.47 -3.02 -10.10
C THR A 285 -16.63 -3.61 -11.24
N PRO A 286 -15.58 -4.40 -10.95
CA PRO A 286 -14.80 -5.04 -12.01
C PRO A 286 -15.60 -6.09 -12.79
N SER A 287 -16.76 -6.52 -12.26
CA SER A 287 -17.63 -7.51 -12.89
C SER A 287 -18.50 -6.94 -14.02
N ILE A 288 -18.66 -5.61 -14.10
CA ILE A 288 -19.49 -4.94 -15.11
C ILE A 288 -18.76 -3.72 -15.64
N VAL A 289 -18.18 -3.86 -16.82
CA VAL A 289 -17.33 -2.82 -17.41
C VAL A 289 -18.19 -1.66 -17.90
N GLY A 290 -17.80 -0.43 -17.55
CA GLY A 290 -18.44 0.81 -18.04
C GLY A 290 -19.68 1.24 -17.26
N VAL A 291 -20.20 0.39 -16.37
CA VAL A 291 -21.36 0.73 -15.54
C VAL A 291 -20.94 1.55 -14.33
N ILE A 292 -21.61 2.69 -14.14
CA ILE A 292 -21.41 3.61 -13.03
C ILE A 292 -22.75 3.95 -12.43
N MET A 293 -22.89 3.80 -11.12
CA MET A 293 -24.04 4.33 -10.39
C MET A 293 -23.56 5.33 -9.34
N ALA A 294 -24.27 6.44 -9.21
CA ALA A 294 -23.90 7.49 -8.27
C ALA A 294 -25.09 8.34 -7.84
N VAL A 295 -25.01 8.91 -6.63
CA VAL A 295 -25.90 9.98 -6.20
C VAL A 295 -25.43 11.29 -6.81
N SER A 296 -26.35 12.03 -7.43
CA SER A 296 -26.01 13.24 -8.17
C SER A 296 -27.19 14.22 -8.25
N ASN A 297 -26.92 15.43 -8.71
CA ASN A 297 -27.93 16.39 -9.12
C ASN A 297 -27.52 17.13 -10.39
N VAL A 298 -28.49 17.62 -11.15
CA VAL A 298 -28.25 18.48 -12.31
C VAL A 298 -28.51 19.93 -11.90
N GLY A 299 -27.54 20.81 -12.10
CA GLY A 299 -27.67 22.22 -11.73
C GLY A 299 -26.37 23.02 -11.84
N SER A 300 -26.36 24.23 -11.29
CA SER A 300 -25.15 25.08 -11.23
C SER A 300 -24.17 24.66 -10.12
N SER A 301 -24.61 23.88 -9.14
CA SER A 301 -23.79 23.39 -8.04
C SER A 301 -24.31 22.08 -7.47
N LEU A 302 -23.48 21.41 -6.66
CA LEU A 302 -23.87 20.24 -5.88
C LEU A 302 -24.91 20.65 -4.81
N THR A 303 -26.13 20.12 -4.90
CA THR A 303 -27.20 20.32 -3.89
C THR A 303 -27.01 19.39 -2.70
N PRO A 304 -27.61 19.63 -1.52
CA PRO A 304 -27.57 18.69 -0.39
C PRO A 304 -27.94 17.25 -0.77
N TYR A 305 -27.33 16.25 -0.11
CA TYR A 305 -27.49 14.82 -0.45
C TYR A 305 -28.95 14.37 -0.37
N ILE A 306 -29.68 14.95 0.59
CA ILE A 306 -31.11 14.73 0.79
C ILE A 306 -31.98 15.23 -0.38
N ASP A 307 -31.47 16.11 -1.23
CA ASP A 307 -32.17 16.65 -2.40
C ASP A 307 -31.70 16.01 -3.72
N SER A 308 -30.68 15.15 -3.66
CA SER A 308 -30.10 14.48 -4.81
C SER A 308 -30.83 13.20 -5.20
N ASN A 309 -30.62 12.78 -6.45
CA ASN A 309 -31.20 11.60 -7.09
C ASN A 309 -30.12 10.59 -7.45
N THR A 310 -30.51 9.35 -7.79
CA THR A 310 -29.57 8.32 -8.25
C THR A 310 -29.52 8.28 -9.77
N PHE A 311 -28.31 8.31 -10.31
CA PHE A 311 -28.02 8.28 -11.74
C PHE A 311 -27.19 7.04 -12.10
N LEU A 312 -27.38 6.57 -13.32
CA LEU A 312 -26.69 5.42 -13.91
C LEU A 312 -26.06 5.82 -15.24
N SER A 313 -24.85 5.33 -15.49
CA SER A 313 -24.14 5.38 -16.75
C SER A 313 -23.76 3.96 -17.17
N HIS A 314 -23.79 3.69 -18.47
CA HIS A 314 -23.39 2.40 -19.06
C HIS A 314 -22.15 2.49 -19.94
N ASP A 315 -21.65 3.70 -20.17
CA ASP A 315 -20.58 3.98 -21.14
C ASP A 315 -19.30 4.51 -20.49
N GLY A 316 -19.15 4.34 -19.17
CA GLY A 316 -18.00 4.85 -18.42
C GLY A 316 -18.11 6.34 -18.07
N GLY A 317 -19.34 6.85 -17.97
CA GLY A 317 -19.63 8.20 -17.47
C GLY A 317 -19.73 9.26 -18.55
N PHE A 318 -19.82 8.89 -19.83
CA PHE A 318 -20.04 9.84 -20.92
C PHE A 318 -21.49 10.28 -21.00
N THR A 319 -22.42 9.34 -20.81
CA THR A 319 -23.86 9.62 -20.71
C THR A 319 -24.41 9.10 -19.39
N TRP A 320 -25.40 9.83 -18.87
CA TRP A 320 -26.02 9.56 -17.58
C TRP A 320 -27.54 9.65 -17.69
N ARG A 321 -28.22 8.73 -17.01
CA ARG A 321 -29.68 8.73 -16.87
C ARG A 321 -30.04 8.74 -15.39
N GLU A 322 -31.00 9.58 -15.03
CA GLU A 322 -31.63 9.49 -13.71
C GLU A 322 -32.46 8.19 -13.65
N VAL A 323 -32.10 7.28 -12.74
CA VAL A 323 -32.79 5.98 -12.61
C VAL A 323 -33.76 5.95 -11.43
N HIS A 324 -33.55 6.81 -10.43
CA HIS A 324 -34.47 6.93 -9.31
C HIS A 324 -34.41 8.30 -8.63
N LYS A 325 -35.56 8.79 -8.16
CA LYS A 325 -35.64 9.99 -7.33
C LYS A 325 -35.15 9.70 -5.92
N GLY A 326 -34.35 10.60 -5.35
CA GLY A 326 -33.74 10.40 -4.05
C GLY A 326 -32.43 9.62 -4.10
N ALA A 327 -31.65 9.73 -3.04
CA ALA A 327 -30.35 9.09 -2.87
C ALA A 327 -30.53 7.66 -2.37
N HIS A 328 -29.84 6.73 -3.03
CA HIS A 328 -29.91 5.31 -2.73
C HIS A 328 -28.48 4.76 -2.60
N LEU A 329 -28.33 3.73 -1.78
CA LEU A 329 -27.20 2.80 -1.87
C LEU A 329 -27.48 1.81 -3.00
N TRP A 330 -26.44 1.28 -3.62
CA TRP A 330 -26.56 0.30 -4.70
C TRP A 330 -25.53 -0.82 -4.56
N GLU A 331 -25.87 -1.97 -5.14
CA GLU A 331 -24.95 -3.07 -5.36
C GLU A 331 -25.22 -3.76 -6.70
N PHE A 332 -24.17 -4.37 -7.24
CA PHE A 332 -24.19 -5.08 -8.51
C PHE A 332 -24.05 -6.58 -8.28
N GLY A 333 -25.01 -7.36 -8.75
CA GLY A 333 -25.02 -8.82 -8.63
C GLY A 333 -24.93 -9.53 -9.98
N ASP A 334 -24.53 -10.80 -9.91
CA ASP A 334 -24.56 -11.76 -11.03
C ASP A 334 -23.96 -11.20 -12.33
N SER A 335 -22.77 -10.60 -12.25
CA SER A 335 -22.07 -10.01 -13.42
C SER A 335 -22.91 -9.03 -14.23
N GLY A 336 -23.88 -8.37 -13.58
CA GLY A 336 -24.74 -7.35 -14.17
C GLY A 336 -26.14 -7.78 -14.53
N SER A 337 -26.51 -9.04 -14.32
CA SER A 337 -27.90 -9.48 -14.51
C SER A 337 -28.88 -8.87 -13.50
N ILE A 338 -28.39 -8.39 -12.36
CA ILE A 338 -29.22 -7.76 -11.33
C ILE A 338 -28.50 -6.56 -10.70
N PHE A 339 -29.17 -5.41 -10.67
CA PHE A 339 -28.76 -4.29 -9.81
C PHE A 339 -29.79 -4.14 -8.70
N ILE A 340 -29.33 -3.83 -7.50
CA ILE A 340 -30.20 -3.58 -6.34
C ILE A 340 -29.92 -2.20 -5.79
N MET A 341 -30.97 -1.56 -5.26
CA MET A 341 -30.89 -0.27 -4.59
C MET A 341 -31.74 -0.24 -3.32
N ALA A 342 -31.27 0.54 -2.35
CA ALA A 342 -31.94 0.77 -1.08
C ALA A 342 -31.95 2.27 -0.78
N ASN A 343 -33.08 2.81 -0.31
CA ASN A 343 -33.19 4.21 0.09
C ASN A 343 -32.21 4.52 1.23
N ASP A 344 -31.41 5.57 1.07
CA ASP A 344 -30.35 5.95 2.04
C ASP A 344 -30.77 7.14 2.93
N LYS A 345 -32.06 7.49 2.92
CA LYS A 345 -32.62 8.65 3.63
C LYS A 345 -33.59 8.25 4.73
N GLU A 346 -34.43 7.25 4.46
CA GLU A 346 -35.54 6.86 5.32
C GLU A 346 -35.50 5.35 5.62
N PRO A 347 -35.97 4.92 6.81
CA PRO A 347 -36.17 3.51 7.10
C PRO A 347 -37.06 2.85 6.05
N MET A 348 -36.64 1.68 5.58
CA MET A 348 -37.35 0.94 4.53
C MET A 348 -37.46 -0.54 4.87
N ASP A 349 -38.51 -1.17 4.33
CA ASP A 349 -38.83 -2.59 4.47
C ASP A 349 -38.76 -3.37 3.15
N HIS A 350 -38.42 -2.69 2.05
CA HIS A 350 -38.33 -3.26 0.70
C HIS A 350 -37.10 -2.73 -0.04
N ILE A 351 -36.51 -3.54 -0.93
CA ILE A 351 -35.44 -3.09 -1.83
C ILE A 351 -35.98 -2.88 -3.24
N LEU A 352 -35.29 -2.06 -4.02
CA LEU A 352 -35.54 -1.94 -5.46
C LEU A 352 -34.53 -2.79 -6.21
N PHE A 353 -34.99 -3.49 -7.24
CA PHE A 353 -34.11 -4.24 -8.13
C PHE A 353 -34.52 -4.11 -9.59
N THR A 354 -33.53 -4.25 -10.46
CA THR A 354 -33.67 -4.30 -11.91
C THR A 354 -32.98 -5.55 -12.44
N THR A 355 -33.51 -6.13 -13.51
CA THR A 355 -32.88 -7.22 -14.26
C THR A 355 -32.76 -6.88 -15.75
N ASP A 356 -32.89 -5.59 -16.07
CA ASP A 356 -32.84 -5.01 -17.41
C ASP A 356 -31.96 -3.76 -17.39
N GLU A 357 -30.82 -3.87 -16.69
CA GLU A 357 -29.77 -2.85 -16.67
C GLU A 357 -30.25 -1.44 -16.23
N GLY A 358 -31.26 -1.40 -15.36
CA GLY A 358 -31.81 -0.15 -14.84
C GLY A 358 -32.76 0.57 -15.78
N GLU A 359 -33.33 -0.12 -16.78
CA GLU A 359 -34.47 0.39 -17.56
C GLU A 359 -35.76 0.39 -16.72
N THR A 360 -36.03 -0.69 -15.99
CA THR A 360 -37.19 -0.80 -15.10
C THR A 360 -36.81 -1.31 -13.70
N TRP A 361 -37.53 -0.81 -12.70
CA TRP A 361 -37.27 -1.11 -11.29
C TRP A 361 -38.52 -1.71 -10.63
N ARG A 362 -38.31 -2.76 -9.83
CA ARG A 362 -39.34 -3.47 -9.08
C ARG A 362 -38.99 -3.48 -7.59
N ALA A 363 -40.00 -3.39 -6.73
CA ALA A 363 -39.84 -3.56 -5.30
C ALA A 363 -39.90 -5.05 -4.92
N TYR A 364 -39.07 -5.48 -3.98
CA TYR A 364 -39.11 -6.79 -3.34
C TYR A 364 -39.27 -6.66 -1.84
#